data_AF-A0A1R3EZI4-F1
#
_entry.id   AF-A0A1R3EZI4-F1
#
_cell.length_a   1.000
_cell.length_b   1.000
_cell.length_c   1.000
_cell.angle_alpha   90.00
_cell.angle_beta   90.00
_cell.angle_gamma   90.00
#
_symmetry.space_group_name_H-M   'P 1'
#
loop_
_entity.id
_entity.type
_entity.pdbx_description
1 polymer ?
#
loop_
_entity_poly.entity_id
_entity_poly.type
_entity_poly.pdbx_seq_one_letter_code
_entity_poly.pdbx_strand_id
1 'polypeptide(L)'
;MKKQNTPELDQPVIDAEEIETHTEQDKSEFLEELESEFDPQAALDKADEKAEAVNAQQLALEATQETVLVGVGMADFAVKEMLDERLEIGEDNAHALAKAAAPVILKYNVAPPPWAVKYKEEISLGMVALSITASLYLQHRSLKKADKQAAIDAANEAQKEKEQHTAH
;
A
#
# COMPACT_ATOMS: atom_id res chain seq x y z
N MET A 1 -36.17 -72.14 46.84
CA MET A 1 -34.93 -72.80 46.36
C MET A 1 -34.62 -72.28 44.96
N LYS A 2 -33.42 -71.71 44.79
CA LYS A 2 -32.56 -71.69 43.57
C LYS A 2 -33.25 -71.27 42.25
N LYS A 3 -33.18 -70.00 41.82
CA LYS A 3 -32.09 -69.34 41.05
C LYS A 3 -31.38 -70.26 40.06
N GLN A 4 -31.57 -69.99 38.77
CA GLN A 4 -30.70 -70.22 37.60
C GLN A 4 -31.48 -69.62 36.40
N ASN A 5 -31.35 -68.34 36.04
CA ASN A 5 -30.24 -67.72 35.32
C ASN A 5 -29.52 -68.68 34.38
N THR A 6 -29.77 -68.50 33.08
CA THR A 6 -29.06 -69.12 31.96
C THR A 6 -28.96 -68.03 30.87
N PRO A 7 -27.80 -67.92 30.20
CA PRO A 7 -27.12 -66.64 30.01
C PRO A 7 -27.43 -65.99 28.67
N GLU A 8 -27.22 -64.66 28.64
CA GLU A 8 -27.06 -63.84 27.44
C GLU A 8 -26.13 -64.53 26.43
N LEU A 9 -26.66 -64.78 25.23
CA LEU A 9 -25.84 -64.93 24.04
C LEU A 9 -25.51 -63.52 23.56
N ASP A 10 -24.39 -63.03 24.05
CA ASP A 10 -23.67 -61.85 23.57
C ASP A 10 -23.31 -62.11 22.11
N GLN A 11 -24.15 -61.60 21.19
CA GLN A 11 -23.80 -61.57 19.78
C GLN A 11 -22.73 -60.48 19.63
N PRO A 12 -21.55 -60.78 19.05
CA PRO A 12 -20.65 -59.71 18.67
C PRO A 12 -21.38 -58.91 17.58
N VAL A 13 -21.86 -57.72 17.94
CA VAL A 13 -22.15 -56.67 16.96
C VAL A 13 -20.79 -56.30 16.38
N ILE A 14 -20.39 -57.06 15.37
CA ILE A 14 -19.43 -56.60 14.39
C ILE A 14 -20.21 -55.50 13.67
N ASP A 15 -20.01 -54.25 14.09
CA ASP A 15 -20.26 -53.10 13.23
C ASP A 15 -19.36 -53.33 12.02
N ALA A 16 -19.88 -54.09 11.05
CA ALA A 16 -19.38 -54.07 9.71
C ALA A 16 -19.50 -52.61 9.30
N GLU A 17 -18.38 -51.93 9.20
CA GLU A 17 -18.29 -50.76 8.33
C GLU A 17 -18.95 -51.20 7.03
N GLU A 18 -20.17 -50.70 6.78
CA GLU A 18 -20.84 -50.84 5.50
C GLU A 18 -19.87 -50.21 4.50
N ILE A 19 -19.09 -51.06 3.84
CA ILE A 19 -18.31 -50.63 2.69
C ILE A 19 -19.37 -50.27 1.67
N GLU A 20 -19.64 -48.97 1.52
CA GLU A 20 -20.52 -48.44 0.49
C GLU A 20 -19.99 -48.90 -0.87
N THR A 21 -20.54 -49.99 -1.38
CA THR A 21 -20.19 -50.52 -2.69
C THR A 21 -20.97 -49.74 -3.73
N HIS A 22 -20.42 -48.60 -4.16
CA HIS A 22 -20.92 -47.88 -5.33
C HIS A 22 -20.78 -48.79 -6.54
N THR A 23 -21.91 -49.09 -7.18
CA THR A 23 -21.91 -49.88 -8.40
C THR A 23 -21.26 -49.07 -9.52
N GLU A 24 -20.74 -49.74 -10.55
CA GLU A 24 -20.17 -49.06 -11.72
C GLU A 24 -21.19 -48.12 -12.39
N GLN A 25 -22.48 -48.44 -12.23
CA GLN A 25 -23.59 -47.64 -12.72
C GLN A 25 -23.76 -46.32 -11.94
N ASP A 26 -23.66 -46.37 -10.61
CA ASP A 26 -23.72 -45.16 -9.76
C ASP A 26 -22.54 -44.22 -10.07
N LYS A 27 -21.36 -44.78 -10.34
CA LYS A 27 -20.19 -43.99 -10.75
C LYS A 27 -20.39 -43.35 -12.12
N SER A 28 -20.97 -44.07 -13.08
CA SER A 28 -21.24 -43.49 -14.40
C SER A 28 -22.30 -42.40 -14.35
N GLU A 29 -23.35 -42.56 -13.53
CA GLU A 29 -24.41 -41.56 -13.38
C GLU A 29 -23.86 -40.29 -12.69
N PHE A 30 -23.01 -40.46 -11.68
CA PHE A 30 -22.31 -39.35 -11.03
C PHE A 30 -21.33 -38.62 -11.97
N LEU A 31 -20.62 -39.35 -12.84
CA LEU A 31 -19.72 -38.74 -13.84
C LEU A 31 -20.49 -37.99 -14.92
N GLU A 32 -21.65 -38.50 -15.34
CA GLU A 32 -22.53 -37.83 -16.30
C GLU A 32 -23.17 -36.56 -15.70
N GLU A 33 -23.55 -36.61 -14.43
CA GLU A 33 -24.00 -35.42 -13.67
C GLU A 33 -22.88 -34.37 -13.57
N LEU A 34 -21.66 -34.78 -13.23
CA LEU A 34 -20.49 -33.91 -13.21
C LEU A 34 -20.14 -33.32 -14.59
N GLU A 35 -20.18 -34.10 -15.66
CA GLU A 35 -19.95 -33.59 -17.03
C GLU A 35 -21.06 -32.65 -17.50
N SER A 36 -22.30 -32.88 -17.06
CA SER A 36 -23.43 -31.99 -17.37
C SER A 36 -23.42 -30.69 -16.56
N GLU A 37 -22.91 -30.69 -15.33
CA GLU A 37 -22.83 -29.51 -14.46
C GLU A 37 -21.51 -28.73 -14.60
N PHE A 38 -20.45 -29.37 -15.08
CA PHE A 38 -19.16 -28.74 -15.28
C PHE A 38 -19.12 -27.93 -16.57
N ASP A 39 -19.39 -26.63 -16.45
CA ASP A 39 -19.19 -25.66 -17.53
C ASP A 39 -17.74 -25.13 -17.50
N PRO A 40 -16.86 -25.58 -18.42
CA PRO A 40 -15.48 -25.11 -18.49
C PRO A 40 -15.39 -23.61 -18.83
N GLN A 41 -16.41 -23.05 -19.50
CA GLN A 41 -16.44 -21.63 -19.84
C GLN A 41 -16.70 -20.79 -18.58
N ALA A 42 -17.65 -21.18 -17.73
CA ALA A 42 -17.91 -20.52 -16.45
C ALA A 42 -16.71 -20.60 -15.47
N ALA A 43 -15.89 -21.66 -15.57
CA ALA A 43 -14.66 -21.78 -14.80
C ALA A 43 -13.57 -20.83 -15.31
N LEU A 44 -13.45 -20.65 -16.63
CA LEU A 44 -12.55 -19.69 -17.26
C LEU A 44 -12.96 -18.24 -16.97
N ASP A 45 -14.25 -17.92 -17.10
CA ASP A 45 -14.77 -16.57 -16.79
C ASP A 45 -14.51 -16.18 -15.33
N LYS A 46 -14.70 -17.11 -14.38
CA LYS A 46 -14.34 -16.89 -12.96
C LYS A 46 -12.84 -16.78 -12.73
N ALA A 47 -12.01 -17.42 -13.55
CA ALA A 47 -10.56 -17.30 -13.46
C ALA A 47 -10.10 -15.93 -13.99
N ASP A 48 -10.69 -15.47 -15.09
CA ASP A 48 -10.42 -14.16 -15.69
C ASP A 48 -10.89 -13.03 -14.77
N GLU A 49 -12.10 -13.10 -14.20
CA GLU A 49 -12.58 -12.13 -13.21
C GLU A 49 -11.67 -12.05 -11.97
N LYS A 50 -11.17 -13.19 -11.49
CA LYS A 50 -10.21 -13.22 -10.38
C LYS A 50 -8.86 -12.63 -10.78
N ALA A 51 -8.39 -12.90 -11.99
CA ALA A 51 -7.14 -12.35 -12.50
C ALA A 51 -7.24 -10.82 -12.64
N GLU A 52 -8.35 -10.30 -13.16
CA GLU A 52 -8.61 -8.87 -13.26
C GLU A 52 -8.72 -8.22 -11.86
N ALA A 53 -9.43 -8.84 -10.93
CA ALA A 53 -9.56 -8.34 -9.55
C ALA A 53 -8.21 -8.29 -8.81
N VAL A 54 -7.35 -9.31 -8.99
CA VAL A 54 -6.01 -9.34 -8.40
C VAL A 54 -5.12 -8.26 -9.01
N ASN A 55 -5.16 -8.07 -10.33
CA ASN A 55 -4.44 -6.99 -11.01
C ASN A 55 -4.89 -5.60 -10.53
N ALA A 56 -6.20 -5.38 -10.46
CA ALA A 56 -6.76 -4.12 -9.98
C ALA A 56 -6.34 -3.83 -8.52
N GLN A 57 -6.30 -4.84 -7.67
CA GLN A 57 -5.90 -4.71 -6.27
C GLN A 57 -4.39 -4.44 -6.12
N GLN A 58 -3.54 -5.08 -6.94
CA GLN A 58 -2.11 -4.77 -6.98
C GLN A 58 -1.84 -3.35 -7.46
N LEU A 59 -2.51 -2.93 -8.53
CA LEU A 59 -2.40 -1.57 -9.06
C LEU A 59 -2.84 -0.52 -8.04
N ALA A 60 -3.94 -0.78 -7.33
CA ALA A 60 -4.41 0.10 -6.26
C ALA A 60 -3.40 0.16 -5.09
N LEU A 61 -2.75 -0.95 -4.76
CA LEU A 61 -1.75 -1.02 -3.69
C LEU A 61 -0.50 -0.24 -4.06
N GLU A 62 -0.01 -0.38 -5.28
CA GLU A 62 1.14 0.37 -5.81
C GLU A 62 0.83 1.88 -5.85
N ALA A 63 -0.30 2.29 -6.43
CA ALA A 63 -0.71 3.69 -6.46
C ALA A 63 -0.86 4.31 -5.06
N THR A 64 -1.32 3.51 -4.09
CA THR A 64 -1.41 3.95 -2.70
C THR A 64 -0.04 4.10 -2.06
N GLN A 65 0.89 3.18 -2.32
CA GLN A 65 2.28 3.29 -1.83
C GLN A 65 2.95 4.55 -2.37
N GLU A 66 2.81 4.84 -3.67
CA GLU A 66 3.33 6.06 -4.28
C GLU A 66 2.74 7.31 -3.62
N THR A 67 1.43 7.32 -3.36
CA THR A 67 0.76 8.44 -2.68
C THR A 67 1.34 8.66 -1.28
N VAL A 68 1.61 7.59 -0.53
CA VAL A 68 2.26 7.67 0.79
C VAL A 68 3.68 8.22 0.66
N LEU A 69 4.45 7.75 -0.32
CA LEU A 69 5.82 8.25 -0.56
C LEU A 69 5.84 9.74 -0.88
N VAL A 70 4.91 10.23 -1.72
CA VAL A 70 4.75 11.66 -1.97
C VAL A 70 4.47 12.42 -0.67
N GLY A 71 3.56 11.91 0.16
CA GLY A 71 3.26 12.49 1.47
C GLY A 71 4.48 12.54 2.41
N VAL A 72 5.29 11.48 2.42
CA VAL A 72 6.54 11.42 3.19
C VAL A 72 7.55 12.46 2.68
N GLY A 73 7.68 12.62 1.36
CA GLY A 73 8.54 13.64 0.78
C GLY A 73 8.12 15.07 1.17
N MET A 74 6.81 15.33 1.23
CA MET A 74 6.31 16.62 1.73
C MET A 74 6.60 16.82 3.22
N ALA A 75 6.48 15.77 4.03
CA ALA A 75 6.84 15.81 5.45
C ALA A 75 8.34 16.03 5.66
N ASP A 76 9.19 15.36 4.87
CA ASP A 76 10.65 15.54 4.88
C ASP A 76 11.02 16.99 4.57
N PHE A 77 10.42 17.55 3.52
CA PHE A 77 10.59 18.96 3.18
C PHE A 77 10.19 19.90 4.33
N ALA A 78 9.06 19.65 4.99
CA ALA A 78 8.62 20.45 6.13
C ALA A 78 9.57 20.35 7.33
N VAL A 79 10.09 19.15 7.62
CA VAL A 79 11.08 18.93 8.68
C VAL A 79 12.37 19.71 8.38
N LYS A 80 12.85 19.66 7.14
CA LYS A 80 14.05 20.41 6.72
C LYS A 80 13.90 21.92 6.87
N GLU A 81 12.75 22.46 6.47
CA GLU A 81 12.51 23.91 6.52
C GLU A 81 12.24 24.42 7.94
N MET A 82 11.61 23.60 8.81
CA MET A 82 11.22 24.02 10.17
C MET A 82 12.22 23.69 11.27
N LEU A 83 12.98 22.60 11.14
CA LEU A 83 13.86 22.08 12.19
C LEU A 83 15.34 22.20 11.80
N ASP A 84 15.79 21.44 10.81
CA ASP A 84 17.18 21.41 10.34
C ASP A 84 17.27 20.78 8.94
N GLU A 85 17.97 21.44 8.03
CA GLU A 85 18.17 21.02 6.63
C GLU A 85 18.86 19.66 6.49
N ARG A 86 19.59 19.22 7.52
CA ARG A 86 20.31 17.93 7.53
C ARG A 86 19.45 16.74 7.93
N LEU A 87 18.23 16.98 8.41
CA LEU A 87 17.33 15.90 8.80
C LEU A 87 16.64 15.34 7.56
N GLU A 88 16.72 14.02 7.40
CA GLU A 88 16.13 13.30 6.28
C GLU A 88 15.38 12.06 6.78
N ILE A 89 14.15 11.89 6.30
CA ILE A 89 13.46 10.61 6.39
C ILE A 89 14.12 9.70 5.35
N GLY A 90 15.02 8.83 5.82
CA GLY A 90 15.75 7.91 4.95
C GLY A 90 14.80 7.09 4.06
N GLU A 91 15.22 6.86 2.82
CA GLU A 91 14.42 6.19 1.78
C GLU A 91 13.88 4.83 2.25
N ASP A 92 14.69 4.04 2.95
CA ASP A 92 14.27 2.75 3.51
C ASP A 92 13.08 2.88 4.48
N ASN A 93 13.09 3.93 5.32
CA ASN A 93 12.01 4.19 6.26
C ASN A 93 10.74 4.69 5.55
N ALA A 94 10.90 5.49 4.49
CA ALA A 94 9.79 5.94 3.66
C ALA A 94 9.11 4.75 2.95
N HIS A 95 9.88 3.86 2.35
CA HIS A 95 9.36 2.64 1.72
C HIS A 95 8.76 1.66 2.74
N ALA A 96 9.37 1.50 3.91
CA ALA A 96 8.81 0.68 4.98
C ALA A 96 7.45 1.22 5.44
N LEU A 97 7.33 2.55 5.60
CA LEU A 97 6.07 3.20 5.94
C LEU A 97 5.04 3.04 4.82
N ALA A 98 5.43 3.24 3.55
CA ALA A 98 4.53 3.06 2.42
C ALA A 98 3.98 1.63 2.33
N LYS A 99 4.86 0.62 2.48
CA LYS A 99 4.47 -0.80 2.50
C LYS A 99 3.52 -1.13 3.65
N ALA A 100 3.70 -0.51 4.82
CA ALA A 100 2.83 -0.74 5.98
C ALA A 100 1.50 0.04 5.89
N ALA A 101 1.53 1.27 5.38
CA ALA A 101 0.38 2.17 5.34
C ALA A 101 -0.58 1.85 4.19
N ALA A 102 -0.06 1.50 3.01
CA ALA A 102 -0.87 1.22 1.84
C ALA A 102 -1.98 0.18 2.06
N PRO A 103 -1.72 -1.01 2.63
CA PRO A 103 -2.79 -1.98 2.88
C PRO A 103 -3.83 -1.48 3.89
N VAL A 104 -3.44 -0.63 4.85
CA VAL A 104 -4.36 -0.01 5.82
C VAL A 104 -5.26 1.01 5.13
N ILE A 105 -4.69 1.88 4.29
CA ILE A 105 -5.43 2.88 3.53
C ILE A 105 -6.45 2.22 2.60
N LEU A 106 -6.05 1.14 1.91
CA LEU A 106 -6.95 0.37 1.05
C LEU A 106 -8.02 -0.37 1.85
N LYS A 107 -7.66 -1.02 2.97
CA LYS A 107 -8.61 -1.78 3.80
C LYS A 107 -9.73 -0.90 4.35
N TYR A 108 -9.39 0.30 4.80
CA TYR A 108 -10.39 1.23 5.31
C TYR A 108 -11.05 2.07 4.21
N ASN A 109 -10.75 1.75 2.94
CA ASN A 109 -11.24 2.42 1.74
C ASN A 109 -11.48 3.89 2.05
N VAL A 110 -10.39 4.59 2.39
CA VAL A 110 -10.43 6.03 2.70
C VAL A 110 -10.75 6.76 1.40
N ALA A 111 -11.96 6.52 0.91
CA ALA A 111 -12.49 7.08 -0.30
C ALA A 111 -12.46 8.59 -0.06
N PRO A 112 -11.91 9.36 -1.01
CA PRO A 112 -11.91 10.80 -0.90
C PRO A 112 -13.34 11.24 -0.58
N PRO A 113 -13.54 12.09 0.45
CA PRO A 113 -14.88 12.47 0.88
C PRO A 113 -15.67 13.04 -0.31
N PRO A 114 -17.01 12.96 -0.32
CA PRO A 114 -17.82 13.27 -1.51
C PRO A 114 -17.53 14.64 -2.15
N TRP A 115 -17.13 15.63 -1.33
CA TRP A 115 -16.72 16.95 -1.83
C TRP A 115 -15.41 16.89 -2.62
N ALA A 116 -14.43 16.08 -2.21
CA ALA A 116 -13.15 15.96 -2.90
C ALA A 116 -13.30 15.28 -4.27
N VAL A 117 -14.24 14.33 -4.39
CA VAL A 117 -14.59 13.74 -5.69
C VAL A 117 -15.23 14.77 -6.61
N LYS A 118 -16.17 15.58 -6.08
CA LYS A 118 -16.85 16.62 -6.85
C LYS A 118 -15.89 17.71 -7.35
N TYR A 119 -14.90 18.07 -6.53
CA TYR A 119 -13.97 19.17 -6.79
C TYR A 119 -12.57 18.70 -7.18
N LYS A 120 -12.45 17.51 -7.77
CA LYS A 120 -11.15 16.91 -8.09
C LYS A 120 -10.29 17.85 -8.96
N GLU A 121 -10.89 18.48 -9.95
CA GLU A 121 -10.20 19.39 -10.87
C GLU A 121 -9.82 20.72 -10.22
N GLU A 122 -10.65 21.25 -9.32
CA GLU A 122 -10.34 22.47 -8.59
C GLU A 122 -9.27 22.24 -7.53
N ILE A 123 -9.27 21.07 -6.88
CA ILE A 123 -8.23 20.69 -5.92
C ILE A 123 -6.91 20.45 -6.65
N SER A 124 -6.92 19.78 -7.81
CA SER A 124 -5.71 19.57 -8.60
C SER A 124 -5.12 20.90 -9.07
N LEU A 125 -5.95 21.80 -9.59
CA LEU A 125 -5.56 23.16 -9.95
C LEU A 125 -5.01 23.92 -8.74
N GLY A 126 -5.69 23.83 -7.60
CA GLY A 126 -5.25 24.43 -6.34
C GLY A 126 -3.89 23.92 -5.89
N MET A 127 -3.63 22.61 -6.00
CA MET A 127 -2.33 22.02 -5.69
C MET A 127 -1.22 22.53 -6.61
N VAL A 128 -1.48 22.65 -7.92
CA VAL A 128 -0.52 23.22 -8.88
C VAL A 128 -0.25 24.69 -8.57
N ALA A 129 -1.29 25.48 -8.30
CA ALA A 129 -1.12 26.89 -7.94
C ALA A 129 -0.32 27.05 -6.63
N LEU A 130 -0.59 26.21 -5.63
CA LEU A 130 0.16 26.18 -4.37
C LEU A 130 1.62 25.80 -4.58
N SER A 131 1.91 24.78 -5.41
CA SER A 131 3.28 24.33 -5.66
C SER A 131 4.11 25.40 -6.38
N ILE A 132 3.53 26.09 -7.37
CA ILE A 132 4.17 27.24 -8.04
C ILE A 132 4.44 28.34 -7.02
N THR A 133 3.45 28.69 -6.20
CA THR A 133 3.60 29.75 -5.19
C THR A 133 4.70 29.41 -4.16
N ALA A 134 4.72 28.17 -3.67
CA ALA A 134 5.74 27.69 -2.75
C ALA A 134 7.14 27.73 -3.39
N SER A 135 7.28 27.29 -4.65
CA SER A 135 8.54 27.34 -5.39
C SER A 135 9.07 28.77 -5.53
N LEU A 136 8.21 29.73 -5.92
CA LEU A 136 8.58 31.14 -6.02
C LEU A 136 9.01 31.72 -4.67
N TYR A 137 8.32 31.37 -3.58
CA TYR A 137 8.70 31.80 -2.23
C TYR A 137 10.09 31.29 -1.83
N LEU A 138 10.39 30.01 -2.08
CA LEU A 138 11.68 29.41 -1.78
C LEU A 138 12.81 30.03 -2.61
N GLN A 139 12.57 30.24 -3.91
CA GLN A 139 13.52 30.94 -4.79
C GLN A 139 13.82 32.35 -4.28
N HIS A 140 12.80 33.10 -3.86
CA HIS A 140 13.02 34.44 -3.30
C HIS A 140 13.82 34.40 -1.98
N ARG A 141 13.57 33.42 -1.11
CA ARG A 141 14.33 33.24 0.13
C ARG A 141 15.78 32.83 -0.14
N SER A 142 16.02 31.93 -1.09
CA SER A 142 17.37 31.46 -1.44
C SER A 142 18.19 32.58 -2.08
N LEU A 143 17.61 33.37 -2.98
CA LEU A 143 18.25 34.55 -3.55
C LEU A 143 18.65 35.56 -2.46
N LYS A 144 17.76 35.85 -1.49
CA LYS A 144 18.12 36.72 -0.36
C LYS A 144 19.24 36.18 0.52
N LYS A 145 19.36 34.85 0.69
CA LYS A 145 20.50 34.25 1.39
C LYS A 145 21.79 34.42 0.58
N ALA A 146 21.73 34.16 -0.73
CA ALA A 146 22.86 34.31 -1.63
C ALA A 146 23.37 35.77 -1.68
N ASP A 147 22.46 36.75 -1.76
CA ASP A 147 22.83 38.17 -1.76
C ASP A 147 23.53 38.59 -0.46
N LYS A 148 23.04 38.11 0.70
CA LYS A 148 23.68 38.37 2.00
C LYS A 148 25.06 37.72 2.08
N GLN A 149 25.20 36.50 1.58
CA GLN A 149 26.48 35.80 1.58
C GLN A 149 27.50 36.53 0.68
N ALA A 150 27.10 36.90 -0.54
CA ALA A 150 27.94 37.67 -1.45
C ALA A 150 28.36 39.03 -0.86
N ALA A 151 27.48 39.70 -0.13
CA ALA A 151 27.81 40.95 0.57
C ALA A 151 28.84 40.75 1.70
N ILE A 152 28.73 39.65 2.45
CA ILE A 152 29.70 39.27 3.49
C ILE A 152 31.05 38.92 2.86
N ASP A 153 31.05 38.14 1.78
CA ASP A 153 32.26 37.72 1.09
C ASP A 153 32.99 38.91 0.46
N ALA A 154 32.26 39.83 -0.19
CA ALA A 154 32.83 41.08 -0.71
C ALA A 154 33.39 41.99 0.40
N ALA A 155 32.74 42.05 1.57
CA ALA A 155 33.25 42.80 2.71
C ALA A 155 34.54 42.19 3.29
N ASN A 156 34.61 40.85 3.34
CA ASN A 156 35.80 40.12 3.80
C ASN A 156 36.97 40.27 2.81
N GLU A 157 36.71 40.26 1.50
CA GLU A 157 37.73 40.52 0.47
C GLU A 157 38.26 41.96 0.57
N ALA A 158 37.37 42.95 0.69
CA ALA A 158 37.77 44.35 0.85
C ALA A 158 38.56 44.61 2.15
N GLN A 159 38.31 43.86 3.22
CA GLN A 159 39.13 43.91 4.44
C GLN A 159 40.51 43.29 4.24
N LYS A 160 40.59 42.12 3.60
CA LYS A 160 41.87 41.47 3.26
C LYS A 160 42.76 42.34 2.38
N GLU A 161 42.17 43.01 1.38
CA GLU A 161 42.91 43.94 0.51
C GLU A 161 43.45 45.14 1.30
N LYS A 162 42.67 45.70 2.22
CA LYS A 162 43.10 46.81 3.08
C LYS A 162 44.23 46.40 4.02
N GLU A 163 44.14 45.24 4.66
CA GLU A 163 45.18 44.72 5.54
C GLU A 163 46.49 44.45 4.79
N GLN A 164 46.41 43.90 3.57
CA GLN A 164 47.58 43.69 2.71
C GLN A 164 48.21 45.01 2.23
N HIS A 165 47.41 46.06 1.98
CA HIS A 165 47.90 47.35 1.52
C HIS A 165 48.51 48.22 2.63
N THR A 166 48.19 47.96 3.91
CA THR A 166 48.82 48.60 5.08
C THR A 166 50.06 47.88 5.61
N ALA A 167 50.32 46.66 5.16
CA ALA A 167 51.48 45.85 5.55
C ALA A 167 52.71 46.01 4.62
N HIS A 168 52.60 46.83 3.57
CA HIS A 168 53.66 47.23 2.64
C HIS A 168 54.08 48.69 2.86
#